data_AF-A0A8J6NR37-F1
#
_entry.id   AF-A0A8J6NR37-F1
#
_cell.length_a   1.000
_cell.length_b   1.000
_cell.length_c   1.000
_cell.angle_alpha   90.00
_cell.angle_beta   90.00
_cell.angle_gamma   90.00
#
_symmetry.space_group_name_H-M   'P 1'
#
loop_
_entity.id
_entity.type
_entity.pdbx_description
1 polymer ?
#
loop_
_entity_poly.entity_id
_entity_poly.type
_entity_poly.pdbx_seq_one_letter_code
_entity_poly.pdbx_strand_id
1 'polypeptide(L)' 'MGPAGKIARFFIDSKLTPITIIASILLGMAALYALPREEEPQIIVPMIDVFVRMPGASPEEVEQ' A
#
# COMPACT_ATOMS: atom_id res chain seq x y z
N MET A 1 -28.96 -9.49 -27.58
CA MET A 1 -28.21 -9.52 -26.30
C MET A 1 -27.12 -8.45 -26.34
N GLY A 2 -27.05 -7.57 -25.34
CA GLY A 2 -26.00 -6.56 -25.22
C GLY A 2 -24.64 -7.15 -24.83
N PRO A 3 -23.60 -6.32 -24.66
CA PRO A 3 -22.24 -6.75 -24.32
C PRO A 3 -22.17 -7.66 -23.09
N ALA A 4 -22.87 -7.29 -22.01
CA ALA A 4 -22.95 -8.09 -20.78
C ALA A 4 -23.56 -9.49 -21.03
N GLY A 5 -24.59 -9.59 -21.88
CA GLY A 5 -25.23 -10.87 -22.22
C GLY A 5 -24.34 -11.79 -23.05
N LYS A 6 -23.45 -11.22 -23.89
CA LYS A 6 -22.44 -12.00 -24.63
C LYS A 6 -21.39 -12.59 -23.69
N ILE A 7 -20.94 -11.80 -22.70
CA ILE A 7 -19.98 -12.26 -21.68
C ILE A 7 -20.62 -13.32 -20.78
N ALA A 8 -21.85 -13.09 -20.29
CA ALA A 8 -22.55 -14.06 -19.45
C ALA A 8 -22.72 -15.42 -20.14
N ARG A 9 -23.10 -15.43 -21.42
CA ARG A 9 -23.24 -16.67 -22.20
C ARG A 9 -21.92 -17.45 -22.32
N PHE A 10 -20.77 -16.77 -22.36
CA PHE A 10 -19.47 -17.44 -22.42
C PHE A 10 -19.12 -18.19 -21.13
N PHE A 11 -19.53 -17.66 -19.97
CA PHE A 11 -19.17 -18.23 -18.67
C PHE A 11 -20.26 -19.13 -18.05
N ILE A 12 -21.53 -18.95 -18.40
CA ILE A 12 -22.64 -19.57 -17.64
C ILE A 12 -22.63 -21.11 -17.66
N ASP A 13 -22.24 -21.73 -18.77
CA ASP A 13 -22.16 -23.19 -18.93
C ASP A 13 -20.72 -23.73 -18.84
N SER A 14 -19.75 -22.86 -18.54
CA SER A 14 -18.34 -23.23 -18.51
C SER A 14 -17.96 -23.89 -17.19
N LYS A 15 -17.36 -25.09 -17.27
CA LYS A 15 -16.77 -25.77 -16.11
C LYS A 15 -15.60 -24.99 -15.48
N LEU A 16 -15.03 -24.02 -16.22
CA LEU A 16 -13.96 -23.16 -15.71
C LEU A 16 -14.49 -22.07 -14.77
N THR A 17 -15.76 -21.67 -14.90
CA THR A 17 -16.36 -20.61 -14.08
C THR A 17 -16.27 -20.87 -12.57
N PRO A 18 -16.69 -22.04 -12.05
CA PRO A 18 -16.53 -22.34 -10.62
C PRO A 18 -15.05 -22.40 -10.20
N ILE A 19 -14.15 -22.87 -11.06
CA ILE A 19 -12.71 -22.90 -10.77
C ILE A 19 -12.16 -21.48 -10.63
N THR A 20 -12.51 -20.58 -11.55
CA THR A 20 -12.11 -19.18 -11.51
C THR A 20 -12.65 -18.47 -10.27
N ILE A 21 -13.91 -18.74 -9.89
CA ILE A 21 -14.50 -18.19 -8.66
C ILE A 21 -13.67 -18.63 -7.44
N ILE A 22 -13.37 -19.92 -7.32
CA ILE A 22 -12.56 -20.44 -6.20
C ILE A 22 -11.16 -19.82 -6.22
N ALA A 23 -10.53 -19.75 -7.40
CA ALA A 23 -9.21 -19.14 -7.53
C ALA A 23 -9.21 -17.65 -7.12
N SER A 24 -10.24 -16.88 -7.50
CA SER A 24 -10.38 -15.48 -7.09
C SER A 24 -10.57 -15.33 -5.58
N ILE A 25 -11.35 -16.23 -4.95
CA ILE A 25 -11.51 -16.24 -3.49
C ILE A 25 -10.17 -16.56 -2.81
N LEU A 26 -9.46 -17.59 -3.27
CA LEU A 26 -8.16 -17.97 -2.72
C LEU A 26 -7.13 -16.85 -2.88
N LEU A 27 -7.13 -16.17 -4.03
CA LEU A 27 -6.25 -15.02 -4.27
C LEU A 27 -6.57 -13.87 -3.30
N GLY A 28 -7.86 -13.59 -3.06
CA GLY A 28 -8.28 -12.61 -2.06
C GLY A 28 -7.83 -12.97 -0.64
N MET A 29 -7.97 -14.24 -0.25
CA MET A 29 -7.48 -14.74 1.03
C MET A 29 -5.95 -14.63 1.15
N ALA A 30 -5.23 -14.98 0.08
CA ALA A 30 -3.78 -14.85 0.02
C ALA A 30 -3.35 -13.38 0.17
N ALA A 31 -4.06 -12.45 -0.48
CA ALA A 31 -3.81 -11.02 -0.33
C ALA A 31 -4.02 -10.55 1.12
N LEU A 32 -5.11 -10.97 1.78
CA LEU A 32 -5.35 -10.62 3.18
C LEU A 32 -4.29 -11.19 4.13
N TYR A 33 -3.78 -12.39 3.84
CA TYR A 33 -2.72 -13.01 4.63
C TYR A 33 -1.35 -12.36 4.40
N ALA A 34 -1.04 -12.02 3.14
CA ALA A 34 0.26 -11.49 2.75
C ALA A 34 0.41 -9.97 2.96
N LEU A 35 -0.69 -9.23 3.05
CA LEU A 35 -0.66 -7.78 3.23
C LEU A 35 -0.15 -7.45 4.64
N PRO A 36 1.03 -6.79 4.78
CA PRO A 36 1.54 -6.37 6.08
C PRO A 36 0.58 -5.37 6.70
N ARG A 37 0.24 -5.58 7.97
CA ARG A 37 -0.59 -4.67 8.75
C ARG A 37 0.33 -3.85 9.65
N GLU A 38 0.29 -2.54 9.50
CA GLU A 38 0.86 -1.60 10.47
C GLU A 38 -0.29 -1.09 11.34
N GLU A 39 -0.28 -1.42 12.63
CA GLU A 39 -1.33 -0.98 13.58
C GLU A 39 -1.25 0.52 13.86
N GLU A 40 -0.01 1.02 13.92
CA GLU A 40 0.31 2.43 13.98
C GLU A 40 1.15 2.74 12.74
N PRO A 41 0.64 3.55 11.78
CA PRO A 41 1.45 3.92 10.63
C PRO A 41 2.73 4.56 11.14
N GLN A 42 3.88 4.07 10.68
CA GLN A 42 5.17 4.63 11.08
C GLN A 42 5.30 6.05 10.50
N ILE A 43 4.92 7.06 11.29
CA ILE A 43 5.05 8.47 10.91
C ILE A 43 6.48 8.89 11.21
N ILE A 44 7.36 8.67 10.23
CA ILE A 44 8.69 9.27 10.24
C ILE A 44 8.58 10.72 9.75
N VAL A 45 8.70 11.67 10.68
CA VAL A 45 8.88 13.08 10.31
C VAL A 45 10.32 13.23 9.80
N PRO A 46 10.55 13.58 8.52
CA PRO A 46 11.90 13.77 8.03
C PRO A 46 12.50 15.02 8.71
N MET A 47 13.44 14.79 9.62
CA MET A 47 14.18 15.84 10.31
C MET A 47 15.63 15.83 9.80
N ILE A 48 16.16 17.03 9.54
CA ILE A 48 17.57 17.23 9.21
C ILE A 48 18.13 18.13 10.30
N ASP A 49 19.00 17.58 11.13
CA ASP A 49 19.73 18.36 12.12
C ASP A 49 20.98 18.97 11.49
N VAL A 50 21.11 20.29 11.57
CA VAL A 50 22.29 21.02 11.11
C VAL A 50 23.06 21.50 12.34
N PHE A 51 24.16 20.84 12.65
CA PHE A 51 25.05 21.22 13.74
C PHE A 51 26.18 22.10 13.22
N VAL A 52 26.17 23.38 13.60
CA VAL A 52 27.28 24.32 13.33
C VAL A 52 28.04 24.55 14.63
N ARG A 53 29.38 24.43 14.60
CA ARG A 53 30.25 24.75 15.74
C ARG A 53 30.95 26.07 15.48
N MET A 54 30.75 27.05 16.37
CA MET A 54 31.45 28.35 16.35
C MET A 54 32.26 28.54 17.66
N PRO A 55 33.41 27.85 17.81
CA PRO A 55 34.21 27.95 19.03
C PRO A 55 34.77 29.37 19.18
N GLY A 56 34.45 30.04 20.29
CA GLY A 56 34.94 31.38 20.61
C GLY A 56 33.97 32.54 20.31
N ALA A 57 32.79 32.26 19.72
CA ALA A 57 31.73 33.25 19.54
C ALA A 57 30.92 33.45 20.84
N SER A 58 30.51 34.69 21.13
CA SER A 58 29.58 34.98 22.23
C SER A 58 28.17 34.43 21.91
N PRO A 59 27.31 34.21 22.91
CA PRO A 59 25.91 33.81 22.65
C PRO A 59 25.18 34.77 21.72
N GLU A 60 25.40 36.09 21.83
CA GLU A 60 24.77 37.08 20.94
C GLU A 60 25.25 37.00 19.49
N GLU A 61 26.47 36.51 19.26
CA GLU A 61 27.03 36.31 17.91
C GLU A 61 26.54 35.01 17.25
N VAL A 62 26.08 34.03 18.04
CA VAL A 62 25.57 32.75 17.54
C VAL A 62 24.07 32.81 17.23
N GLU A 63 23.31 33.66 17.94
CA GLU A 63 21.86 33.82 17.75
C GLU A 63 21.47 34.79 16.61
N GLN A 64 22.37 35.68 16.18
CA GLN A 64 22.15 36.63 15.07
C GLN A 64 22.47 36.02 13.70
#